data_AF-A0A2D9CBL6-F1
#
_entry.id   AF-A0A2D9CBL6-F1
#
_cell.length_a   1.000
_cell.length_b   1.000
_cell.length_c   1.000
_cell.angle_alpha   90.00
_cell.angle_beta   90.00
_cell.angle_gamma   90.00
#
_symmetry.space_group_name_H-M   'P 1'
#
loop_
_entity.id
_entity.type
_entity.pdbx_description
1 polymer ?
#
loop_
_entity_poly.entity_id
_entity_poly.type
_entity_poly.pdbx_seq_one_letter_code
_entity_poly.pdbx_strand_id
1 'polypeptide(L)'
;MAARQVINASLQEVLLTTELDVKKTTPISANKVDTSLIKYIKLAQDMFIKKTLGTSLYDNLLAEWIKSRFDYNSLPDGTYVDPVTTPNAIPPIIPGDTTNYKLLYLEIQSPLIWWSYVLALPHIAIKVVEAGVTIGSTDYSESAGMVGLDRLTAEGKMIAQTYMTQLQEYICENFTDDETEDSSDVGGPSIGMFVPKRNHHRINKCNHNCKF
;
A
#
# COMPACT_ATOMS: atom_id res chain seq x y z
N MET A 1 21.23 16.44 -4.45
CA MET A 1 21.89 15.20 -4.90
C MET A 1 20.93 14.48 -5.85
N ALA A 2 20.87 14.97 -7.09
CA ALA A 2 19.95 14.52 -8.13
C ALA A 2 20.74 13.65 -9.12
N ALA A 3 20.69 12.33 -8.95
CA ALA A 3 21.26 11.37 -9.90
C ALA A 3 20.69 9.97 -9.62
N ARG A 4 19.42 9.75 -9.99
CA ARG A 4 18.88 8.40 -10.28
C ARG A 4 17.59 8.42 -11.12
N GLN A 5 17.35 9.51 -11.85
CA GLN A 5 16.31 9.60 -12.88
C GLN A 5 16.97 9.60 -14.27
N VAL A 6 17.59 8.48 -14.67
CA VAL A 6 17.89 8.21 -16.08
C VAL A 6 17.26 6.86 -16.41
N ILE A 7 16.01 6.97 -16.86
CA ILE A 7 15.36 6.15 -17.89
C ILE A 7 15.71 4.65 -17.86
N ASN A 8 14.86 3.89 -17.21
CA ASN A 8 14.28 2.71 -17.84
C ASN A 8 12.76 2.91 -17.88
N ALA A 9 12.33 3.95 -18.61
CA ALA A 9 11.00 4.55 -18.49
C ALA A 9 9.85 3.70 -19.05
N SER A 10 10.12 2.57 -19.70
CA SER A 10 9.08 1.64 -20.19
C SER A 10 8.80 0.46 -19.24
N LEU A 11 9.55 0.31 -18.13
CA LEU A 11 9.37 -0.77 -17.14
C LEU A 11 9.44 -0.29 -15.68
N GLN A 12 9.48 1.03 -15.43
CA GLN A 12 9.42 1.57 -14.08
C GLN A 12 7.97 1.65 -13.61
N GLU A 13 7.48 0.51 -13.12
CA GLU A 13 6.34 0.48 -12.21
C GLU A 13 6.59 1.46 -11.06
N VAL A 14 5.59 2.31 -10.80
CA VAL A 14 5.65 3.32 -9.75
C VAL A 14 5.61 2.64 -8.39
N LEU A 15 6.59 2.95 -7.54
CA LEU A 15 6.71 2.41 -6.20
C LEU A 15 6.05 3.35 -5.19
N LEU A 16 5.31 2.77 -4.26
CA LEU A 16 4.70 3.48 -3.13
C LEU A 16 5.64 3.57 -1.92
N THR A 17 6.78 2.87 -1.92
CA THR A 17 7.78 2.98 -0.84
C THR A 17 9.20 2.87 -1.36
N THR A 18 10.16 3.28 -0.54
CA THR A 18 11.59 3.23 -0.88
C THR A 18 12.32 2.15 -0.10
N GLU A 19 13.47 1.69 -0.61
CA GLU A 19 14.32 0.72 0.09
C GLU A 19 14.82 1.26 1.43
N LEU A 20 14.98 2.59 1.53
CA LEU A 20 15.41 3.24 2.76
C LEU A 20 14.37 3.09 3.86
N ASP A 21 13.08 3.17 3.52
CA ASP A 21 12.00 3.04 4.49
C ASP A 21 11.91 1.61 5.02
N VAL A 22 12.08 0.61 4.15
CA VAL A 22 12.16 -0.80 4.55
C VAL A 22 13.34 -1.03 5.50
N LYS A 23 14.51 -0.47 5.19
CA LYS A 23 15.73 -0.59 6.01
C LYS A 23 15.62 0.11 7.37
N LYS A 24 14.87 1.21 7.45
CA LYS A 24 14.67 1.94 8.71
C LYS A 24 13.70 1.23 9.66
N THR A 25 12.66 0.63 9.10
CA THR A 25 11.55 0.05 9.88
C THR A 25 11.80 -1.41 10.26
N THR A 26 12.56 -2.15 9.45
CA THR A 26 12.81 -3.58 9.66
C THR A 26 14.22 -3.87 10.18
N PRO A 27 14.47 -5.05 10.78
CA PRO A 27 15.80 -5.44 11.27
C PRO A 27 16.84 -5.69 10.16
N ILE A 28 16.50 -5.42 8.89
CA ILE A 28 17.44 -5.60 7.78
C ILE A 28 18.58 -4.57 7.91
N SER A 29 19.82 -5.06 7.91
CA SER A 29 20.98 -4.18 7.97
C SER A 29 21.02 -3.24 6.76
N ALA A 30 21.36 -1.97 7.02
CA ALA A 30 21.56 -0.95 6.00
C ALA A 30 22.61 -1.35 4.94
N ASN A 31 23.54 -2.24 5.29
CA ASN A 31 24.66 -2.66 4.43
C ASN A 31 24.29 -3.81 3.46
N LYS A 32 23.08 -4.36 3.50
CA LYS A 32 22.66 -5.37 2.51
C LYS A 32 22.33 -4.70 1.18
N VAL A 33 22.98 -5.20 0.12
CA VAL A 33 22.97 -4.67 -1.25
C VAL A 33 21.55 -4.33 -1.71
N ASP A 34 21.35 -3.03 -1.93
CA ASP A 34 20.10 -2.35 -2.24
C ASP A 34 19.33 -2.98 -3.40
N THR A 35 19.98 -3.30 -4.51
CA THR A 35 19.33 -3.63 -5.80
C THR A 35 18.39 -4.84 -5.83
N SER A 36 18.38 -5.70 -4.80
CA SER A 36 17.43 -6.81 -4.71
C SER A 36 16.13 -6.42 -4.00
N LEU A 37 16.10 -5.37 -3.17
CA LEU A 37 14.94 -5.01 -2.36
C LEU A 37 13.82 -4.41 -3.20
N ILE A 38 14.12 -3.53 -4.17
CA ILE A 38 13.12 -3.02 -5.14
C ILE A 38 12.28 -4.15 -5.75
N LYS A 39 12.86 -5.31 -6.08
CA LYS A 39 12.11 -6.43 -6.68
C LYS A 39 11.05 -6.99 -5.72
N TYR A 40 11.40 -7.13 -4.44
CA TYR A 40 10.47 -7.63 -3.42
C TYR A 40 9.43 -6.58 -3.04
N ILE A 41 9.78 -5.30 -3.06
CA ILE A 41 8.81 -4.20 -2.87
C ILE A 41 7.77 -4.24 -3.99
N LYS A 42 8.19 -4.36 -5.26
CA LYS A 42 7.28 -4.51 -6.40
C LYS A 42 6.36 -5.71 -6.24
N LEU A 43 6.94 -6.86 -5.91
CA LEU A 43 6.18 -8.09 -5.72
C LEU A 43 5.15 -7.95 -4.59
N ALA A 44 5.53 -7.31 -3.47
CA ALA A 44 4.61 -7.05 -2.37
C ALA A 44 3.48 -6.10 -2.77
N GLN A 45 3.79 -5.06 -3.55
CA GLN A 45 2.81 -4.08 -4.03
C GLN A 45 1.77 -4.73 -4.95
N ASP A 46 2.18 -5.58 -5.89
CA ASP A 46 1.25 -6.26 -6.79
C ASP A 46 0.46 -7.38 -6.09
N MET A 47 1.12 -8.21 -5.28
CA MET A 47 0.48 -9.36 -4.63
C MET A 47 -0.48 -8.98 -3.50
N PHE A 48 -0.13 -7.98 -2.71
CA PHE A 48 -0.87 -7.64 -1.49
C PHE A 48 -1.65 -6.35 -1.67
N ILE A 49 -0.98 -5.23 -1.98
CA ILE A 49 -1.62 -3.90 -2.02
C ILE A 49 -2.65 -3.78 -3.15
N LYS A 50 -2.26 -4.08 -4.39
CA LYS A 50 -3.17 -4.02 -5.54
C LYS A 50 -4.31 -5.03 -5.42
N LYS A 51 -4.03 -6.20 -4.83
CA LYS A 51 -5.05 -7.23 -4.56
C LYS A 51 -6.09 -6.75 -3.54
N THR A 52 -5.69 -6.03 -2.49
CA THR A 52 -6.60 -5.54 -1.45
C THR A 52 -7.39 -4.31 -1.90
N LEU A 53 -6.77 -3.41 -2.67
CA LEU A 53 -7.42 -2.17 -3.12
C LEU A 53 -8.31 -2.37 -4.37
N GLY A 54 -8.02 -3.39 -5.17
CA GLY A 54 -8.58 -3.52 -6.52
C GLY A 54 -7.88 -2.58 -7.53
N THR A 55 -8.22 -2.70 -8.81
CA THR A 55 -7.52 -1.98 -9.88
C THR A 55 -7.87 -0.50 -9.93
N SER A 56 -9.15 -0.14 -9.78
CA SER A 56 -9.61 1.25 -9.90
C SER A 56 -9.03 2.18 -8.84
N LEU A 57 -9.15 1.79 -7.55
CA LEU A 57 -8.63 2.59 -6.44
C LEU A 57 -7.10 2.66 -6.47
N TYR A 58 -6.45 1.56 -6.80
CA TYR A 58 -5.00 1.51 -6.92
C TYR A 58 -4.47 2.41 -8.04
N ASP A 59 -5.08 2.38 -9.23
CA ASP A 59 -4.66 3.21 -10.37
C ASP A 59 -4.84 4.71 -10.07
N ASN A 60 -5.92 5.07 -9.36
CA ASN A 60 -6.15 6.46 -8.94
C ASN A 60 -5.16 6.91 -7.87
N LEU A 61 -4.87 6.07 -6.87
CA LEU A 61 -3.83 6.34 -5.88
C LEU A 61 -2.46 6.53 -6.55
N LEU A 62 -2.11 5.69 -7.52
CA LEU A 62 -0.87 5.85 -8.27
C LEU A 62 -0.84 7.16 -9.08
N ALA A 63 -1.96 7.52 -9.70
CA ALA A 63 -2.06 8.77 -10.44
C ALA A 63 -1.85 9.99 -9.51
N GLU A 64 -2.49 9.99 -8.33
CA GLU A 64 -2.27 11.02 -7.30
C GLU A 64 -0.83 11.06 -6.82
N TRP A 65 -0.22 9.88 -6.62
CA TRP A 65 1.17 9.78 -6.18
C TRP A 65 2.16 10.34 -7.20
N ILE A 66 1.91 10.12 -8.49
CA ILE A 66 2.71 10.72 -9.58
C ILE A 66 2.49 12.24 -9.61
N LYS A 67 1.24 12.70 -9.48
CA LYS A 67 0.89 14.12 -9.47
C LYS A 67 1.49 14.86 -8.27
N SER A 68 1.52 14.21 -7.11
CA SER A 68 2.15 14.70 -5.88
C SER A 68 3.67 14.69 -5.95
N ARG A 69 4.26 14.22 -7.07
CA ARG A 69 5.70 14.10 -7.29
C ARG A 69 6.38 13.22 -6.24
N PHE A 70 5.70 12.14 -5.84
CA PHE A 70 6.17 11.18 -4.84
C PHE A 70 6.36 11.79 -3.45
N ASP A 71 5.57 12.82 -3.11
CA ASP A 71 5.54 13.43 -1.79
C ASP A 71 4.18 13.15 -1.11
N TYR A 72 4.25 12.64 0.12
CA TYR A 72 3.08 12.28 0.91
C TYR A 72 2.32 13.50 1.40
N ASN A 73 3.00 14.64 1.63
CA ASN A 73 2.34 15.87 2.07
C ASN A 73 1.50 16.51 0.97
N SER A 74 1.84 16.17 -0.27
CA SER A 74 1.21 16.71 -1.47
C SER A 74 0.05 15.84 -1.98
N LEU A 75 -0.39 14.84 -1.20
CA LEU A 75 -1.55 14.01 -1.50
C LEU A 75 -2.86 14.65 -0.99
N PRO A 76 -3.99 14.47 -1.72
CA PRO A 76 -5.30 14.93 -1.26
C PRO A 76 -5.71 14.27 0.08
N ASP A 77 -6.26 15.06 1.00
CA ASP A 77 -6.72 14.63 2.33
C ASP A 77 -8.24 14.42 2.40
N GLY A 78 -8.94 14.54 1.27
CA GLY A 78 -10.40 14.41 1.18
C GLY A 78 -11.19 15.66 1.61
N THR A 79 -10.51 16.75 1.99
CA THR A 79 -11.19 18.00 2.40
C THR A 79 -11.65 18.86 1.22
N TYR A 80 -11.24 18.54 -0.01
CA TYR A 80 -11.55 19.33 -1.19
C TYR A 80 -13.04 19.20 -1.58
N VAL A 81 -13.81 20.27 -1.37
CA VAL A 81 -15.24 20.34 -1.74
C VAL A 81 -15.48 21.22 -2.97
N ASP A 82 -14.72 22.31 -3.14
CA ASP A 82 -14.74 23.19 -4.31
C ASP A 82 -13.65 24.28 -4.22
N PRO A 83 -13.30 24.99 -5.32
CA PRO A 83 -12.27 26.03 -5.31
C PRO A 83 -12.65 27.31 -4.54
N VAL A 84 -13.92 27.47 -4.13
CA VAL A 84 -14.37 28.66 -3.37
C VAL A 84 -14.30 28.41 -1.87
N THR A 85 -14.71 27.22 -1.39
CA THR A 85 -14.68 26.90 0.05
C THR A 85 -13.33 26.40 0.54
N THR A 86 -12.55 25.75 -0.33
CA THR A 86 -11.24 25.15 0.03
C THR A 86 -10.13 25.55 -0.94
N PRO A 87 -9.74 26.84 -0.99
CA PRO A 87 -8.79 27.34 -1.98
C PRO A 87 -7.36 26.79 -1.81
N ASN A 88 -7.04 26.27 -0.62
CA ASN A 88 -5.71 25.73 -0.29
C ASN A 88 -5.66 24.20 -0.24
N ALA A 89 -6.80 23.51 -0.40
CA ALA A 89 -6.83 22.05 -0.41
C ALA A 89 -6.29 21.53 -1.74
N ILE A 90 -5.60 20.40 -1.71
CA ILE A 90 -5.06 19.76 -2.91
C ILE A 90 -6.19 18.99 -3.58
N PRO A 91 -6.66 19.39 -4.77
CA PRO A 91 -7.75 18.69 -5.43
C PRO A 91 -7.30 17.32 -5.93
N PRO A 92 -8.12 16.26 -5.75
CA PRO A 92 -7.92 15.02 -6.45
C PRO A 92 -8.03 15.21 -7.98
N ILE A 93 -7.45 14.29 -8.72
CA ILE A 93 -7.46 14.16 -10.17
C ILE A 93 -8.88 13.98 -10.66
N ILE A 94 -9.70 13.23 -9.92
CA ILE A 94 -11.12 13.07 -10.22
C ILE A 94 -11.88 14.22 -9.54
N PRO A 95 -12.52 15.11 -10.31
CA PRO A 95 -13.31 16.19 -9.74
C PRO A 95 -14.48 15.65 -8.91
N GLY A 96 -14.63 16.14 -7.68
CA GLY A 96 -15.70 15.73 -6.77
C GLY A 96 -15.43 14.44 -5.97
N ASP A 97 -14.23 13.85 -6.10
CA ASP A 97 -13.79 12.79 -5.20
C ASP A 97 -13.41 13.40 -3.84
N THR A 98 -13.95 12.84 -2.74
CA THR A 98 -13.65 13.26 -1.36
C THR A 98 -12.76 12.24 -0.65
N THR A 99 -12.16 11.31 -1.39
CA THR A 99 -11.29 10.26 -0.83
C THR A 99 -10.04 10.85 -0.18
N ASN A 100 -9.72 10.40 1.03
CA ASN A 100 -8.50 10.77 1.73
C ASN A 100 -7.33 9.88 1.31
N TYR A 101 -6.71 10.21 0.17
CA TYR A 101 -5.55 9.48 -0.37
C TYR A 101 -4.32 9.57 0.54
N LYS A 102 -4.18 10.65 1.30
CA LYS A 102 -3.09 10.82 2.26
C LYS A 102 -3.13 9.77 3.37
N LEU A 103 -4.30 9.57 3.97
CA LEU A 103 -4.47 8.59 5.03
C LEU A 103 -4.42 7.16 4.47
N LEU A 104 -5.04 6.92 3.31
CA LEU A 104 -4.95 5.65 2.60
C LEU A 104 -3.49 5.24 2.32
N TYR A 105 -2.65 6.16 1.85
CA TYR A 105 -1.23 5.90 1.62
C TYR A 105 -0.48 5.48 2.89
N LEU A 106 -0.80 6.12 4.02
CA LEU A 106 -0.16 5.84 5.31
C LEU A 106 -0.49 4.41 5.78
N GLU A 107 -1.74 3.99 5.63
CA GLU A 107 -2.18 2.62 5.95
C GLU A 107 -1.59 1.57 4.99
N ILE A 108 -1.29 1.94 3.73
CA ILE A 108 -0.66 1.04 2.76
C ILE A 108 0.85 0.87 3.01
N GLN A 109 1.51 1.90 3.54
CA GLN A 109 2.97 1.91 3.69
C GLN A 109 3.46 0.82 4.65
N SER A 110 2.79 0.68 5.80
CA SER A 110 3.15 -0.30 6.84
C SER A 110 3.13 -1.75 6.33
N PRO A 111 2.02 -2.28 5.77
CA PRO A 111 1.99 -3.65 5.27
C PRO A 111 2.95 -3.85 4.09
N LEU A 112 3.13 -2.84 3.22
CA LEU A 112 4.06 -2.95 2.09
C LEU A 112 5.50 -3.16 2.55
N ILE A 113 5.95 -2.43 3.58
CA ILE A 113 7.29 -2.58 4.16
C ILE A 113 7.47 -3.99 4.73
N TRP A 114 6.55 -4.45 5.58
CA TRP A 114 6.70 -5.75 6.24
C TRP A 114 6.59 -6.93 5.27
N TRP A 115 5.71 -6.87 4.28
CA TRP A 115 5.65 -7.89 3.23
C TRP A 115 6.90 -7.93 2.37
N SER A 116 7.46 -6.76 2.01
CA SER A 116 8.71 -6.71 1.26
C SER A 116 9.87 -7.34 2.05
N TYR A 117 9.92 -7.13 3.37
CA TYR A 117 10.91 -7.73 4.26
C TYR A 117 10.79 -9.25 4.31
N VAL A 118 9.58 -9.77 4.54
CA VAL A 118 9.31 -11.22 4.59
C VAL A 118 9.70 -11.91 3.29
N LEU A 119 9.41 -11.28 2.14
CA LEU A 119 9.77 -11.83 0.83
C LEU A 119 11.29 -11.78 0.58
N ALA A 120 11.97 -10.75 1.07
CA ALA A 120 13.41 -10.60 0.91
C ALA A 120 14.22 -11.52 1.83
N LEU A 121 13.72 -11.81 3.03
CA LEU A 121 14.41 -12.60 4.08
C LEU A 121 15.06 -13.91 3.62
N PRO A 122 14.36 -14.85 2.94
CA PRO A 122 14.95 -16.13 2.56
C PRO A 122 16.11 -15.98 1.58
N HIS A 123 15.99 -15.06 0.61
CA HIS A 123 17.02 -14.77 -0.37
C HIS A 123 18.20 -13.98 0.20
N ILE A 124 17.99 -13.37 1.36
CA ILE A 124 18.99 -12.68 2.15
C ILE A 124 19.81 -13.69 2.97
N ALA A 125 19.14 -14.69 3.56
CA ALA A 125 19.75 -15.66 4.45
C ALA A 125 20.48 -16.78 3.68
N ILE A 126 19.91 -17.22 2.55
CA ILE A 126 20.42 -18.33 1.75
C ILE A 126 21.10 -17.77 0.49
N LYS A 127 22.36 -18.14 0.28
CA LYS A 127 23.10 -17.81 -0.94
C LYS A 127 23.37 -19.08 -1.74
N VAL A 128 22.92 -19.09 -2.99
CA VAL A 128 23.28 -20.14 -3.96
C VAL A 128 24.59 -19.71 -4.61
N VAL A 129 25.65 -20.50 -4.42
CA VAL A 129 26.95 -20.32 -5.06
C VAL A 129 27.21 -21.52 -5.97
N GLU A 130 28.14 -21.40 -6.91
CA GLU A 130 28.47 -22.47 -7.88
C GLU A 130 28.89 -23.78 -7.18
N ALA A 131 29.38 -23.69 -5.94
CA ALA A 131 29.76 -24.81 -5.09
C ALA A 131 28.60 -25.41 -4.25
N GLY A 132 27.36 -24.91 -4.37
CA GLY A 132 26.18 -25.41 -3.64
C GLY A 132 25.36 -24.33 -2.92
N VAL A 133 24.43 -24.75 -2.06
CA VAL A 133 23.59 -23.85 -1.25
C VAL A 133 24.27 -23.58 0.08
N THR A 134 24.56 -22.32 0.38
CA THR A 134 25.23 -21.88 1.61
C THR A 134 24.31 -21.00 2.46
N ILE A 135 24.36 -21.19 3.78
CA ILE A 135 23.74 -20.26 4.73
C ILE A 135 24.77 -19.18 5.04
N GLY A 136 24.37 -17.91 5.02
CA GLY A 136 25.31 -16.82 5.25
C GLY A 136 25.91 -16.86 6.65
N SER A 137 27.18 -17.24 6.76
CA SER A 137 28.02 -17.01 7.93
C SER A 137 28.99 -15.86 7.65
N THR A 138 29.34 -15.10 8.70
CA THR A 138 30.51 -14.22 8.70
C THR A 138 31.53 -14.80 9.66
N ASP A 139 32.82 -14.50 9.48
CA ASP A 139 33.93 -15.17 10.20
C ASP A 139 33.89 -15.03 11.73
N TYR A 140 32.97 -14.21 12.27
CA TYR A 140 32.75 -14.01 13.70
C TYR A 140 31.31 -14.31 14.16
N SER A 141 30.42 -14.85 13.30
CA SER A 141 29.02 -15.12 13.65
C SER A 141 28.66 -16.59 13.59
N GLU A 142 28.06 -17.11 14.67
CA GLU A 142 27.29 -18.35 14.61
C GLU A 142 26.12 -18.16 13.63
N SER A 143 26.08 -18.96 12.57
CA SER A 143 25.00 -18.92 11.59
C SER A 143 23.70 -19.35 12.28
N ALA A 144 22.74 -18.43 12.41
CA ALA A 144 21.38 -18.80 12.79
C ALA A 144 20.86 -19.82 11.76
N GLY A 145 20.72 -21.08 12.17
CA GLY A 145 20.28 -22.16 11.28
C GLY A 145 18.88 -21.92 10.71
N MET A 146 18.43 -22.83 9.85
CA MET A 146 17.13 -22.74 9.15
C MET A 146 15.94 -22.48 10.09
N VAL A 147 15.96 -23.08 11.29
CA VAL A 147 14.92 -22.89 12.33
C VAL A 147 14.81 -21.43 12.79
N GLY A 148 15.93 -20.71 12.88
CA GLY A 148 15.93 -19.29 13.24
C GLY A 148 15.31 -18.42 12.15
N LEU A 149 15.58 -18.74 10.88
CA LEU A 149 15.01 -18.06 9.72
C LEU A 149 13.50 -18.28 9.62
N ASP A 150 13.04 -19.51 9.85
CA ASP A 150 11.61 -19.84 9.83
C ASP A 150 10.85 -19.05 10.90
N ARG A 151 11.43 -18.94 12.11
CA ARG A 151 10.86 -18.11 13.18
C ARG A 151 10.77 -16.64 12.78
N LEU A 152 11.86 -16.06 12.26
CA LEU A 152 11.88 -14.65 11.82
C LEU A 152 10.89 -14.37 10.69
N THR A 153 10.76 -15.32 9.77
CA THR A 153 9.81 -15.22 8.65
C THR A 153 8.37 -15.32 9.16
N ALA A 154 8.09 -16.21 10.12
CA ALA A 154 6.78 -16.35 10.73
C ALA A 154 6.39 -15.07 11.51
N GLU A 155 7.31 -14.52 12.30
CA GLU A 155 7.11 -13.27 13.04
C GLU A 155 6.82 -12.10 12.10
N GLY A 156 7.65 -11.91 11.06
CA GLY A 156 7.41 -10.88 10.06
C GLY A 156 6.08 -11.03 9.34
N LYS A 157 5.64 -12.27 9.06
CA LYS A 157 4.33 -12.56 8.45
C LYS A 157 3.18 -12.18 9.38
N MET A 158 3.27 -12.51 10.66
CA MET A 158 2.23 -12.13 11.63
C MET A 158 2.07 -10.61 11.69
N ILE A 159 3.18 -9.87 11.76
CA ILE A 159 3.16 -8.40 11.78
C ILE A 159 2.56 -7.85 10.48
N ALA A 160 2.99 -8.37 9.32
CA ALA A 160 2.48 -7.95 8.02
C ALA A 160 0.97 -8.23 7.84
N GLN A 161 0.48 -9.34 8.41
CA GLN A 161 -0.93 -9.70 8.39
C GLN A 161 -1.76 -8.77 9.25
N THR A 162 -1.30 -8.42 10.46
CA THR A 162 -1.99 -7.47 11.33
C THR A 162 -2.19 -6.11 10.64
N TYR A 163 -1.13 -5.57 10.02
CA TYR A 163 -1.25 -4.32 9.25
C TYR A 163 -2.16 -4.46 8.03
N MET A 164 -2.23 -5.64 7.42
CA MET A 164 -3.18 -5.87 6.32
C MET A 164 -4.63 -5.96 6.78
N THR A 165 -4.89 -6.54 7.95
CA THR A 165 -6.23 -6.51 8.53
C THR A 165 -6.66 -5.07 8.80
N GLN A 166 -5.77 -4.24 9.36
CA GLN A 166 -6.04 -2.81 9.57
C GLN A 166 -6.33 -2.07 8.26
N LEU A 167 -5.55 -2.31 7.20
CA LEU A 167 -5.81 -1.73 5.88
C LEU A 167 -7.18 -2.18 5.32
N GLN A 168 -7.54 -3.45 5.49
CA GLN A 168 -8.84 -3.97 5.04
C GLN A 168 -10.00 -3.35 5.80
N GLU A 169 -9.88 -3.22 7.13
CA GLU A 169 -10.86 -2.53 7.97
C GLU A 169 -11.04 -1.08 7.50
N TYR A 170 -9.95 -0.35 7.29
CA TYR A 170 -9.98 1.01 6.76
C TYR A 170 -10.72 1.10 5.41
N ILE A 171 -10.46 0.17 4.48
CA ILE A 171 -11.10 0.16 3.18
C ILE A 171 -12.60 -0.13 3.31
N CYS A 172 -12.99 -1.15 4.08
CA CYS A 172 -14.41 -1.47 4.23
C CYS A 172 -15.17 -0.39 5.02
N GLU A 173 -14.53 0.41 5.90
CA GLU A 173 -15.21 1.53 6.58
C GLU A 173 -15.40 2.76 5.68
N ASN A 174 -14.48 3.04 4.76
CA ASN A 174 -14.47 4.29 3.99
C ASN A 174 -15.04 4.17 2.57
N PHE A 175 -15.10 2.95 2.02
CA PHE A 175 -15.47 2.72 0.61
C PHE A 175 -16.61 1.73 0.41
N THR A 176 -17.25 1.21 1.47
CA THR A 176 -18.49 0.46 1.28
C THR A 176 -19.59 1.44 0.89
N ASP A 177 -20.15 1.23 -0.29
CA ASP A 177 -21.44 1.80 -0.64
C ASP A 177 -22.45 1.21 0.35
N ASP A 178 -23.00 2.04 1.23
CA ASP A 178 -24.26 1.72 1.88
C ASP A 178 -25.26 1.52 0.74
N GLU A 179 -25.47 0.25 0.35
CA GLU A 179 -26.70 -0.16 -0.32
C GLU A 179 -27.80 0.20 0.67
N THR A 180 -28.29 1.44 0.60
CA THR A 180 -29.55 1.81 1.22
C THR A 180 -30.55 0.80 0.68
N GLU A 181 -30.96 -0.14 1.54
CA GLU A 181 -32.06 -1.04 1.27
C GLU A 181 -33.25 -0.17 0.84
N ASP A 182 -33.58 -0.22 -0.46
CA ASP A 182 -34.87 0.22 -0.94
C ASP A 182 -35.92 -0.67 -0.27
N SER A 183 -36.59 -0.15 0.77
CA SER A 183 -37.87 -0.72 1.19
C SER A 183 -38.88 0.36 1.62
N SER A 184 -39.92 0.46 0.78
CA SER A 184 -41.27 0.99 1.02
C SER A 184 -41.47 2.50 1.19
N ASP A 185 -41.71 3.15 0.04
CA ASP A 185 -42.90 3.96 -0.27
C ASP A 185 -43.90 4.25 0.88
N VAL A 186 -43.91 5.49 1.40
CA VAL A 186 -45.13 6.25 1.75
C VAL A 186 -44.88 7.74 1.50
N GLY A 187 -45.71 8.34 0.65
CA GLY A 187 -45.47 9.64 0.02
C GLY A 187 -45.43 10.87 0.93
N GLY A 188 -44.61 11.83 0.50
CA GLY A 188 -44.65 13.24 0.90
C GLY A 188 -43.90 14.08 -0.15
N PRO A 189 -44.39 15.27 -0.55
CA PRO A 189 -43.70 16.11 -1.52
C PRO A 189 -42.56 16.86 -0.82
N SER A 190 -41.35 16.29 -0.82
CA SER A 190 -40.14 16.97 -0.37
C SER A 190 -39.41 17.58 -1.58
N ILE A 191 -39.23 18.90 -1.48
CA ILE A 191 -38.49 19.76 -2.41
C ILE A 191 -37.10 19.15 -2.63
N GLY A 192 -36.80 18.83 -3.89
CA GLY A 192 -35.57 18.16 -4.30
C GLY A 192 -34.33 19.01 -4.03
N MET A 193 -33.65 18.74 -2.92
CA MET A 193 -32.23 19.03 -2.79
C MET A 193 -31.49 17.89 -3.50
N PHE A 194 -31.03 18.15 -4.71
CA PHE A 194 -30.18 17.23 -5.47
C PHE A 194 -28.81 17.19 -4.77
N VAL A 195 -28.69 16.34 -3.75
CA VAL A 195 -27.39 16.01 -3.18
C VAL A 195 -26.64 15.22 -4.26
N PRO A 196 -25.50 15.71 -4.78
CA PRO A 196 -24.73 14.93 -5.74
C PRO A 196 -24.36 13.62 -5.06
N LYS A 197 -24.74 12.50 -5.69
CA LYS A 197 -24.26 11.18 -5.29
C LYS A 197 -22.74 11.28 -5.24
N ARG A 198 -22.15 11.09 -4.07
CA ARG A 198 -20.71 10.90 -3.94
C ARG A 198 -20.36 9.80 -4.93
N ASN A 199 -19.48 10.09 -5.89
CA ASN A 199 -18.90 9.08 -6.76
C ASN A 199 -17.96 8.25 -5.91
N HIS A 200 -18.53 7.37 -5.09
CA HIS A 200 -17.76 6.35 -4.42
C HIS A 200 -17.21 5.44 -5.50
N HIS A 201 -15.91 5.23 -5.44
CA HIS A 201 -15.23 4.27 -6.28
C HIS A 201 -15.88 2.91 -5.99
N ARG A 202 -16.60 2.34 -6.97
CA ARG A 202 -17.26 1.04 -6.83
C ARG A 202 -16.22 -0.04 -6.50
N ILE A 203 -15.99 -0.29 -5.23
CA ILE A 203 -15.32 -1.49 -4.78
C ILE A 203 -16.42 -2.54 -4.69
N ASN A 204 -16.54 -3.35 -5.75
CA ASN A 204 -17.46 -4.48 -5.75
C ASN A 204 -17.07 -5.44 -4.63
N LYS A 205 -17.89 -5.44 -3.57
CA LYS A 205 -18.01 -6.43 -2.50
C LYS A 205 -16.73 -6.67 -1.68
N CYS A 206 -16.72 -6.18 -0.44
CA CYS A 206 -16.17 -6.96 0.68
C CYS A 206 -17.03 -8.27 0.79
N ASN A 207 -16.90 -9.18 -0.19
CA ASN A 207 -17.67 -10.42 -0.25
C ASN A 207 -17.12 -11.36 0.82
N HIS A 208 -17.90 -11.55 1.89
CA HIS A 208 -17.77 -12.62 2.89
C HIS A 208 -16.33 -13.04 3.22
N ASN A 209 -15.70 -12.32 4.15
CA ASN A 209 -15.07 -12.89 5.35
C ASN A 209 -14.35 -11.79 6.14
N CYS A 210 -15.10 -10.88 6.76
CA CYS A 210 -14.65 -10.22 8.00
C CYS A 210 -14.85 -11.19 9.18
N LYS A 211 -14.26 -12.38 9.07
CA LYS A 211 -14.04 -13.35 10.13
C LYS A 211 -12.67 -13.97 9.85
N PHE A 212 -11.68 -13.57 10.63
CA PHE A 212 -10.48 -14.36 10.88
C PHE A 212 -10.77 -15.31 12.04
#